data_AF-A0AAV5MRV1-F1
#
_entry.id   AF-A0AAV5MRV1-F1
#
_cell.length_a   1.000
_cell.length_b   1.000
_cell.length_c   1.000
_cell.angle_alpha   90.00
_cell.angle_beta   90.00
_cell.angle_gamma   90.00
#
_symmetry.space_group_name_H-M   'P 1'
#
loop_
_entity.id
_entity.type
_entity.pdbx_description
1 polymer ?
#
loop_
_entity_poly.entity_id
_entity_poly.type
_entity_poly.pdbx_seq_one_letter_code
_entity_poly.pdbx_strand_id
1 'polypeptide(L)'
;MGCKIIEVKPLKKDQALKLFLNKVGDDVFPTPTLESTLKMIVDECAGLPLAIVTVAGSMKGMSDPHLWKNVLNELREQKRMVAGTEVDEFRILKFSYD
;
A
#
# COMPACT_ATOMS: atom_id res chain seq x y z
N MET A 1 -5.46 24.96 -20.91
CA MET A 1 -4.72 24.51 -19.71
C MET A 1 -3.80 23.37 -20.15
N GLY A 2 -2.48 23.51 -20.00
CA GLY A 2 -1.53 22.45 -20.39
C GLY A 2 -1.27 21.51 -19.22
N CYS A 3 -1.39 20.19 -19.42
CA CYS A 3 -0.93 19.21 -18.44
C CYS A 3 0.60 19.16 -18.43
N LYS A 4 1.20 19.12 -17.24
CA LYS A 4 2.63 18.86 -17.05
C LYS A 4 2.81 17.43 -16.57
N ILE A 5 3.67 16.68 -17.24
CA ILE A 5 4.08 15.34 -16.81
C ILE A 5 5.11 15.53 -15.68
N ILE A 6 4.87 14.87 -14.55
CA ILE A 6 5.80 14.83 -13.42
C ILE A 6 6.21 13.36 -13.24
N GLU A 7 7.48 13.07 -13.41
CA GLU A 7 8.03 11.75 -13.14
C GLU A 7 8.20 11.57 -11.62
N VAL A 8 7.63 10.49 -11.08
CA VAL A 8 7.70 10.17 -9.66
C VAL A 8 8.53 8.90 -9.48
N LYS A 9 9.64 9.01 -8.76
CA LYS A 9 10.49 7.85 -8.44
C LYS A 9 9.91 7.07 -7.26
N PRO A 10 10.08 5.73 -7.23
CA PRO A 10 9.75 4.94 -6.06
C PRO A 10 10.51 5.41 -4.81
N LEU A 11 9.81 5.41 -3.68
CA LEU A 11 10.37 5.73 -2.37
C LEU A 11 11.26 4.59 -1.87
N LYS A 12 12.28 4.96 -1.09
CA LYS A 12 13.04 4.00 -0.30
C LYS A 12 12.16 3.39 0.79
N LYS A 13 12.48 2.18 1.25
CA LYS A 13 11.70 1.45 2.26
C LYS A 13 11.35 2.27 3.49
N ASP A 14 12.31 2.99 4.07
CA ASP A 14 12.05 3.83 5.26
C ASP A 14 11.08 4.99 4.98
N GLN A 15 11.19 5.59 3.80
CA GLN A 15 10.30 6.68 3.38
C GLN A 15 8.89 6.16 3.08
N ALA A 16 8.79 4.99 2.44
CA ALA A 16 7.52 4.33 2.16
C ALA A 16 6.80 3.95 3.46
N LEU A 17 7.53 3.35 4.40
CA LEU A 17 7.01 3.00 5.72
C LEU A 17 6.53 4.24 6.49
N LYS A 18 7.34 5.31 6.51
CA LYS A 18 6.97 6.57 7.13
C LYS A 18 5.72 7.19 6.50
N LEU A 19 5.63 7.21 5.17
CA LEU A 19 4.46 7.73 4.46
C LEU A 19 3.21 6.91 4.78
N PHE A 20 3.33 5.59 4.84
CA PHE A 20 2.24 4.68 5.18
C PHE A 20 1.71 4.99 6.59
N LEU A 21 2.58 5.02 7.60
CA LEU A 21 2.21 5.29 8.99
C LEU A 21 1.54 6.66 9.15
N ASN A 22 2.10 7.70 8.50
CA ASN A 22 1.51 9.04 8.48
C ASN A 22 0.09 9.05 7.91
N LYS A 23 -0.26 8.10 7.02
CA LYS A 23 -1.55 8.06 6.34
C LYS A 23 -2.58 7.19 7.05
N VAL A 24 -2.17 6.07 7.67
CA VAL A 24 -3.08 5.22 8.47
C VAL A 24 -3.50 5.94 9.76
N GLY A 25 -2.60 6.72 10.36
CA GLY A 25 -2.84 7.50 11.58
C GLY A 25 -2.33 6.81 12.86
N ASP A 26 -2.34 7.56 13.96
CA ASP A 26 -1.73 7.19 15.25
C ASP A 26 -2.52 6.11 16.04
N ASP A 27 -3.74 5.78 15.61
CA ASP A 27 -4.59 4.77 16.28
C ASP A 27 -4.08 3.32 16.10
N VAL A 28 -3.00 3.14 15.32
CA VAL A 28 -2.35 1.83 15.15
C VAL A 28 -1.36 1.62 16.28
N PHE A 29 -1.71 0.78 17.25
CA PHE A 29 -0.77 0.30 18.26
C PHE A 29 0.00 -0.92 17.71
N PRO A 30 1.28 -0.77 17.31
CA PRO A 30 2.01 -1.87 16.70
C PRO A 30 2.34 -2.92 17.76
N THR A 31 1.63 -4.05 17.71
CA THR A 31 2.16 -5.31 18.26
C THR A 31 3.23 -5.84 17.31
N PRO A 32 4.21 -6.65 17.77
CA PRO A 32 5.26 -7.20 16.90
C PRO A 32 4.72 -7.93 15.66
N THR A 33 3.59 -8.63 15.82
CA THR A 33 2.89 -9.33 14.72
C THR A 33 2.27 -8.36 13.72
N LEU A 34 1.68 -7.26 14.20
CA LEU A 34 1.09 -6.22 13.35
C LEU A 34 2.19 -5.48 12.59
N GLU A 35 3.32 -5.19 13.24
CA GLU A 35 4.47 -4.52 12.62
C GLU A 35 5.03 -5.33 11.43
N SER A 36 5.14 -6.67 11.59
CA SER A 36 5.55 -7.55 10.50
C SER A 36 4.57 -7.54 9.33
N THR A 37 3.26 -7.57 9.62
CA THR A 37 2.20 -7.51 8.61
C THR A 37 2.23 -6.18 7.85
N LEU A 38 2.37 -5.08 8.58
CA LEU A 38 2.47 -3.74 8.03
C LEU A 38 3.67 -3.60 7.08
N LYS A 39 4.86 -4.06 7.49
CA LYS A 39 6.06 -4.04 6.65
C LYS A 39 5.85 -4.82 5.34
N MET A 40 5.19 -5.97 5.40
CA MET A 40 4.85 -6.74 4.20
C MET A 40 3.89 -5.98 3.28
N ILE A 41 2.87 -5.33 3.82
CA ILE A 41 1.92 -4.50 3.03
C ILE A 41 2.64 -3.35 2.33
N VAL A 42 3.53 -2.65 3.03
CA VAL A 42 4.34 -1.55 2.46
C VAL A 42 5.27 -2.06 1.36
N ASP A 43 5.87 -3.25 1.53
CA ASP A 43 6.71 -3.86 0.50
C ASP A 43 5.90 -4.25 -0.75
N GLU A 44 4.64 -4.71 -0.61
CA GLU A 44 3.75 -4.94 -1.76
C GLU A 44 3.45 -3.64 -2.52
N CYS A 45 3.57 -2.47 -1.88
CA CYS A 45 3.39 -1.17 -2.53
C CYS A 45 4.54 -0.74 -3.45
N ALA A 46 5.64 -1.51 -3.50
CA ALA A 46 6.79 -1.28 -4.38
C ALA A 46 7.37 0.15 -4.34
N GLY A 47 7.21 0.86 -3.22
CA GLY A 47 7.66 2.24 -3.05
C GLY A 47 6.86 3.30 -3.81
N LEU A 48 5.77 2.95 -4.50
CA LEU A 48 4.99 3.92 -5.27
C LEU A 48 4.17 4.81 -4.31
N PRO A 49 4.37 6.15 -4.27
CA PRO A 49 3.69 7.01 -3.31
C PRO A 49 2.17 6.90 -3.36
N LEU A 50 1.61 6.89 -4.58
CA LEU A 50 0.15 6.82 -4.77
C LEU A 50 -0.41 5.45 -4.34
N ALA A 51 0.36 4.38 -4.53
CA ALA A 51 0.00 3.06 -4.04
C ALA A 51 -0.09 3.03 -2.51
N ILE A 52 0.96 3.55 -1.87
CA ILE A 52 1.10 3.60 -0.42
C ILE A 52 -0.04 4.39 0.22
N VAL A 53 -0.34 5.60 -0.28
CA VAL A 53 -1.40 6.44 0.31
C VAL A 53 -2.79 5.85 0.12
N THR A 54 -2.99 5.07 -0.94
CA THR A 54 -4.26 4.43 -1.22
C THR A 54 -4.51 3.26 -0.28
N VAL A 55 -3.54 2.34 -0.17
CA VAL A 55 -3.63 1.21 0.77
C VAL A 55 -3.68 1.71 2.21
N ALA A 56 -2.83 2.66 2.58
CA ALA A 56 -2.87 3.24 3.93
C ALA A 56 -4.22 3.95 4.21
N GLY A 57 -4.80 4.59 3.20
CA GLY A 57 -6.10 5.24 3.32
C GLY A 57 -7.24 4.26 3.59
N SER A 58 -7.24 3.09 2.94
CA SER A 58 -8.27 2.06 3.14
C SER A 58 -8.14 1.33 4.48
N MET A 59 -6.95 1.34 5.07
CA MET A 59 -6.67 0.75 6.38
C MET A 59 -6.88 1.72 7.55
N LYS A 60 -7.22 2.98 7.28
CA LYS A 60 -7.44 3.99 8.32
C LYS A 60 -8.58 3.57 9.25
N GLY A 61 -8.33 3.63 10.57
CA GLY A 61 -9.31 3.24 11.60
C GLY A 61 -9.46 1.73 11.80
N MET A 62 -8.66 0.91 11.10
CA MET A 62 -8.67 -0.54 11.26
C MET A 62 -7.84 -0.96 12.47
N SER A 63 -8.50 -1.36 13.56
CA SER A 63 -7.83 -1.79 14.80
C SER A 63 -7.62 -3.31 14.91
N ASP A 64 -8.34 -4.12 14.12
CA ASP A 64 -8.27 -5.58 14.18
C ASP A 64 -7.13 -6.13 13.31
N PRO A 65 -6.10 -6.79 13.90
CA PRO A 65 -4.99 -7.40 13.15
C PRO A 65 -5.42 -8.44 12.09
N HIS A 66 -6.59 -9.07 12.23
CA HIS A 66 -7.11 -9.99 11.23
C HIS A 66 -7.46 -9.27 9.93
N LEU A 67 -8.03 -8.07 10.01
CA LEU A 67 -8.34 -7.27 8.83
C LEU A 67 -7.07 -6.83 8.08
N TRP A 68 -5.98 -6.54 8.79
CA TRP A 68 -4.68 -6.24 8.18
C TRP A 68 -4.12 -7.42 7.38
N LYS A 69 -4.26 -8.64 7.91
CA LYS A 69 -3.86 -9.86 7.19
C LYS A 69 -4.73 -10.09 5.95
N ASN A 70 -6.02 -9.78 6.01
CA ASN A 70 -6.91 -9.89 4.86
C ASN A 70 -6.47 -8.94 3.74
N VAL A 71 -6.19 -7.66 4.06
CA VAL A 71 -5.67 -6.70 3.08
C VAL A 71 -4.37 -7.20 2.45
N LEU A 72 -3.44 -7.75 3.24
CA LEU A 72 -2.20 -8.32 2.71
C LEU A 72 -2.47 -9.50 1.75
N ASN A 73 -3.41 -10.37 2.07
CA ASN A 73 -3.78 -11.48 1.20
C ASN A 73 -4.42 -11.00 -0.10
N GLU A 74 -5.36 -10.04 -0.02
CA GLU A 74 -6.00 -9.44 -1.18
C GLU A 74 -4.96 -8.81 -2.12
N LEU A 75 -4.01 -8.04 -1.58
CA LEU A 75 -2.91 -7.46 -2.37
C LEU A 75 -2.09 -8.54 -3.09
N ARG A 76 -1.80 -9.65 -2.43
CA ARG A 76 -1.03 -10.76 -3.01
C ARG A 76 -1.82 -11.55 -4.04
N GLU A 77 -3.11 -11.79 -3.82
CA GLU A 77 -3.98 -12.45 -4.78
C GLU A 77 -4.14 -11.61 -6.04
N GLN A 78 -4.36 -10.30 -5.87
CA GLN A 78 -4.37 -9.35 -6.99
C GLN A 78 -3.05 -9.37 -7.74
N LYS A 79 -1.90 -9.48 -7.07
CA LYS A 79 -0.59 -9.62 -7.73
C LYS A 79 -0.42 -10.96 -8.47
N ARG A 80 -1.00 -12.05 -7.97
CA ARG A 80 -0.91 -13.39 -8.58
C ARG A 80 -1.79 -13.57 -9.80
N MET A 81 -3.01 -13.01 -9.82
CA MET A 81 -3.95 -13.10 -10.97
C MET A 81 -3.42 -12.44 -12.26
N VAL A 82 -2.24 -11.86 -12.18
CA VAL A 82 -1.77 -10.76 -13.00
C VAL A 82 -0.42 -11.02 -13.61
N ALA A 83 0.39 -11.84 -12.94
CA ALA A 83 1.65 -12.35 -13.45
C ALA A 83 1.50 -13.15 -14.77
N GLY A 84 0.29 -13.26 -15.33
CA GLY A 84 0.01 -13.74 -16.69
C GLY A 84 -0.50 -12.67 -17.68
N THR A 85 -0.46 -11.37 -17.36
CA THR A 85 -0.93 -10.27 -18.23
C THR A 85 0.03 -9.08 -18.20
N GLU A 86 0.36 -8.50 -19.36
CA GLU A 86 1.40 -7.46 -19.59
C GLU A 86 1.13 -6.07 -18.95
N VAL A 87 0.30 -5.97 -17.92
CA VAL A 87 -0.05 -4.72 -17.24
C VAL A 87 0.41 -4.79 -15.78
N ASP A 88 1.71 -4.78 -15.55
CA ASP A 88 2.30 -5.07 -14.24
C ASP A 88 2.35 -3.82 -13.31
N GLU A 89 2.33 -2.60 -13.85
CA GLU A 89 2.91 -1.44 -13.15
C GLU A 89 1.92 -0.48 -12.44
N PHE A 90 0.59 -0.59 -12.64
CA PHE A 90 -0.36 0.44 -12.15
C PHE A 90 -1.49 -0.06 -11.23
N ARG A 91 -1.37 -1.25 -10.64
CA ARG A 91 -2.54 -1.93 -10.01
C ARG A 91 -2.96 -1.41 -8.65
N ILE A 92 -2.05 -0.94 -7.80
CA ILE A 92 -2.48 -0.39 -6.50
C ILE A 92 -3.29 0.89 -6.69
N LEU A 93 -3.13 1.56 -7.84
CA LEU A 93 -3.94 2.72 -8.19
C LEU A 93 -5.41 2.36 -8.42
N LYS A 94 -5.74 1.09 -8.71
CA LYS A 94 -7.14 0.66 -8.86
C LYS A 94 -7.92 0.86 -7.56
N PHE A 95 -7.27 0.69 -6.41
CA PHE A 95 -7.87 0.90 -5.09
C PHE A 95 -8.27 2.38 -4.87
N SER A 96 -7.79 3.32 -5.69
CA SER A 96 -8.20 4.74 -5.65
C SER A 96 -9.42 5.06 -6.51
N TYR A 97 -9.83 4.15 -7.42
CA TYR A 97 -10.89 4.39 -8.41
C TYR A 97 -12.20 3.64 -8.12
N ASP A 98 -12.15 2.56 -7.34
CA ASP A 98 -13.33 1.90 -6.72
C ASP A 98 -13.70 2.61 -5.41
#